data_AF-A0A1G9Z728-F1
#
_entry.id   AF-A0A1G9Z728-F1
#
_cell.length_a   1.000
_cell.length_b   1.000
_cell.length_c   1.000
_cell.angle_alpha   90.00
_cell.angle_beta   90.00
_cell.angle_gamma   90.00
#
_symmetry.space_group_name_H-M   'P 1'
#
loop_
_entity.id
_entity.type
_entity.pdbx_description
1 polymer ?
#
loop_
_entity_poly.entity_id
_entity_poly.type
_entity_poly.pdbx_seq_one_letter_code
_entity_poly.pdbx_strand_id
1 'polypeptide(L)' 'MAVVAERAFTSRSTLQKIEAGDTNVSIGIYAGVLHALGLLDGLSQIADISNDSVGQSLASAQLPKHAHPRRLPGSSRDG' A
#
# COMPACT_ATOMS: atom_id res chain seq x y z
N MET A 1 6.56 21.29 13.47
CA MET A 1 7.41 20.41 12.63
C MET A 1 8.83 20.15 13.18
N ALA A 2 9.47 21.07 13.91
CA ALA A 2 10.83 20.85 14.44
C ALA A 2 10.97 19.60 15.33
N VAL A 3 10.00 19.42 16.25
CA VAL A 3 10.00 18.32 17.22
C VAL A 3 9.88 16.94 16.54
N VAL A 4 9.13 16.83 15.45
CA VAL A 4 8.99 15.55 14.72
C VAL A 4 10.29 15.19 14.02
N ALA A 5 10.93 16.15 13.35
CA ALA A 5 12.22 15.93 12.71
C ALA A 5 13.28 15.48 13.72
N GLU A 6 13.32 16.13 14.88
CA GLU A 6 14.23 15.76 15.98
C GLU A 6 13.97 14.35 16.51
N ARG A 7 12.70 14.01 16.81
CA ARG A 7 12.30 12.66 17.28
C ARG A 7 12.55 11.56 16.26
N ALA A 8 12.47 11.89 14.98
CA ALA A 8 12.73 10.98 13.87
C ALA A 8 14.21 10.91 13.48
N PHE A 9 15.11 11.56 14.24
CA PHE A 9 16.55 11.64 13.95
C PHE A 9 16.85 12.13 12.53
N THR A 10 16.09 13.12 12.05
CA THR A 10 16.20 13.67 10.69
C THR A 10 16.19 15.20 10.68
N SER A 11 16.33 15.79 9.49
CA SER A 11 16.32 17.24 9.31
C SER A 11 14.94 17.76 8.89
N ARG A 12 14.69 19.07 9.08
CA ARG A 12 13.45 19.71 8.61
C ARG A 12 13.29 19.61 7.09
N SER A 13 14.38 19.73 6.33
CA SER A 13 14.35 19.63 4.86
C SER A 13 14.03 18.21 4.41
N THR A 14 14.50 17.19 5.12
CA THR A 14 14.12 15.80 4.86
C THR A 14 12.65 15.55 5.18
N LEU A 15 12.13 16.11 6.28
CA LEU A 15 10.71 16.00 6.62
C LEU A 15 9.81 16.65 5.55
N GLN A 16 10.21 17.80 4.99
CA GLN A 16 9.51 18.43 3.87
C GLN A 16 9.50 17.56 2.61
N LYS A 17 10.59 16.87 2.31
CA LYS A 17 10.65 15.91 1.19
C LYS A 17 9.69 14.74 1.39
N ILE A 18 9.60 14.23 2.62
CA ILE A 18 8.64 13.17 3.00
C ILE A 18 7.20 13.64 2.80
N GLU A 19 6.88 14.85 3.25
CA GLU A 19 5.54 15.45 3.05
C GLU A 19 5.20 15.66 1.56
N ALA A 20 6.21 15.95 0.74
CA ALA A 20 6.07 16.05 -0.71
C ALA A 20 6.02 14.67 -1.42
N GLY A 21 6.18 13.57 -0.69
CA GLY A 21 6.21 12.22 -1.25
C GLY A 21 7.47 11.89 -2.06
N ASP A 22 8.60 12.52 -1.76
CA ASP A 22 9.87 12.26 -2.45
C ASP A 22 10.33 10.82 -2.23
N THR A 23 10.37 10.05 -3.31
CA THR A 23 10.77 8.63 -3.31
C THR A 23 12.29 8.43 -3.15
N ASN A 24 13.09 9.49 -3.24
CA ASN A 24 14.54 9.41 -3.00
C ASN A 24 14.90 9.35 -1.51
N VAL A 25 13.95 9.66 -0.62
CA VAL A 25 14.18 9.52 0.82
C VAL A 25 14.10 8.03 1.19
N SER A 26 15.09 7.55 1.93
CA SER A 26 15.14 6.13 2.30
C SER A 26 13.96 5.73 3.19
N ILE A 27 13.49 4.49 3.00
CA ILE A 27 12.35 3.95 3.75
C ILE A 27 12.57 3.95 5.27
N GLY A 28 13.83 3.83 5.71
CA GLY A 28 14.17 3.91 7.12
C GLY A 28 13.84 5.27 7.75
N ILE A 29 13.99 6.37 6.99
CA ILE A 29 13.61 7.70 7.49
C ILE A 29 12.09 7.86 7.53
N TYR A 30 11.36 7.34 6.53
CA TYR A 30 9.90 7.26 6.59
C TYR A 30 9.44 6.49 7.85
N ALA A 31 10.03 5.34 8.14
CA ALA A 31 9.73 4.56 9.34
C ALA A 31 10.05 5.34 10.63
N GLY A 32 11.17 6.07 10.69
CA GLY A 32 11.52 6.92 11.83
C GLY A 32 10.52 8.04 12.08
N VAL A 33 10.02 8.68 11.01
CA VAL A 33 8.96 9.70 11.10
C VAL A 33 7.64 9.09 11.57
N LEU A 34 7.23 7.94 10.99
CA LEU A 34 6.03 7.24 11.43
C LEU A 34 6.13 6.82 12.90
N HIS A 35 7.29 6.35 13.36
CA HIS A 35 7.53 6.03 14.76
C HIS A 35 7.40 7.25 15.67
N ALA A 36 7.99 8.39 15.29
CA ALA A 36 7.88 9.64 16.05
C ALA A 36 6.43 10.15 16.18
N LEU A 37 5.56 9.76 15.24
CA LEU A 37 4.12 10.07 15.23
C LEU A 37 3.24 8.99 15.86
N GLY A 38 3.80 7.85 16.27
CA GLY A 38 3.02 6.71 16.79
C GLY A 38 2.25 5.94 15.71
N LEU A 39 2.67 6.02 14.45
CA LEU A 39 2.02 5.42 13.28
C LEU A 39 2.83 4.26 12.67
N LEU A 40 3.83 3.74 13.38
CA LEU A 40 4.75 2.74 12.84
C LEU A 40 4.04 1.43 12.44
N ASP A 41 3.04 1.01 13.22
CA ASP A 41 2.32 -0.24 12.97
C ASP A 41 1.60 -0.24 11.61
N GLY A 42 1.14 0.95 11.17
CA GLY A 42 0.49 1.13 9.88
C GLY A 42 1.40 0.84 8.68
N LEU A 43 2.73 0.93 8.85
CA LEU A 43 3.68 0.60 7.79
C LEU A 43 3.59 -0.87 7.36
N SER A 44 3.28 -1.78 8.29
CA SER A 44 3.09 -3.20 7.98
C SER A 44 1.83 -3.49 7.16
N GLN A 45 0.83 -2.60 7.25
CA GLN A 45 -0.48 -2.75 6.63
C GLN A 45 -0.61 -1.94 5.34
N ILE A 46 0.42 -1.16 4.97
CA ILE A 46 0.34 -0.18 3.89
C ILE A 46 0.10 -0.82 2.51
N ALA A 47 0.53 -2.07 2.32
CA ALA A 47 0.34 -2.84 1.10
C ALA A 47 -0.83 -3.83 1.18
N ASP A 48 -1.64 -3.79 2.24
CA ASP A 48 -2.83 -4.64 2.36
C ASP A 48 -3.90 -4.14 1.38
N ILE A 49 -4.24 -4.99 0.41
CA ILE A 49 -5.30 -4.73 -0.57
C ILE A 49 -6.60 -4.34 0.11
N SER A 50 -6.92 -4.93 1.26
CA SER A 50 -8.15 -4.66 2.02
C SER A 50 -8.29 -3.19 2.42
N ASN A 51 -7.16 -2.49 2.57
CA ASN A 51 -7.09 -1.09 2.95
C ASN A 51 -6.97 -0.14 1.74
N ASP A 52 -6.79 -0.67 0.53
CA ASP A 52 -6.68 0.10 -0.72
C ASP A 52 -7.99 0.09 -1.51
N SER A 53 -8.93 0.95 -1.13
CA SER A 53 -10.24 1.05 -1.79
C SER A 53 -10.15 1.50 -3.25
N VAL A 54 -9.14 2.32 -3.59
CA VAL A 54 -8.90 2.79 -4.97
C VAL A 54 -8.37 1.64 -5.81
N GLY A 55 -7.36 0.92 -5.33
CA GLY A 55 -6.85 -0.28 -5.98
C GLY A 55 -7.91 -1.36 -6.17
N GLN A 56 -8.75 -1.61 -5.16
CA GLN A 56 -9.90 -2.52 -5.28
C GLN A 56 -10.90 -2.08 -6.36
N SER A 57 -11.18 -0.77 -6.44
CA SER A 57 -12.08 -0.21 -7.46
C SER A 57 -11.50 -0.37 -8.88
N LEU A 58 -10.20 -0.11 -9.04
CA LEU A 58 -9.50 -0.30 -10.32
C LEU A 58 -9.42 -1.77 -10.73
N ALA A 59 -9.12 -2.67 -9.79
CA ALA A 59 -9.10 -4.11 -10.02
C ALA A 59 -10.48 -4.62 -10.42
N SER A 60 -11.53 -4.15 -9.75
CA SER A 60 -12.92 -4.50 -10.06
C SER A 60 -13.33 -4.00 -11.45
N ALA A 61 -12.89 -2.79 -11.84
CA ALA A 61 -13.15 -2.23 -13.17
C ALA A 61 -12.44 -3.01 -14.29
N GLN A 62 -11.33 -3.69 -13.99
CA GLN A 62 -10.59 -4.52 -14.94
C GLN A 62 -11.16 -5.94 -15.09
N LEU A 63 -12.13 -6.34 -14.26
CA LEU A 63 -12.73 -7.68 -14.36
C LEU A 63 -13.49 -7.85 -15.68
N PRO A 64 -13.43 -9.04 -16.30
CA PRO A 64 -14.25 -9.36 -17.46
C PRO A 64 -15.74 -9.26 -17.13
N LYS A 65 -16.53 -8.75 -18.09
CA LYS A 65 -17.99 -8.61 -17.94
C LYS A 65 -18.72 -9.94 -17.79
N HIS A 66 -18.10 -11.04 -18.25
CA HIS A 66 -18.67 -12.38 -18.19
C HIS A 66 -17.63 -13.36 -17.66
N ALA A 67 -18.03 -14.16 -16.67
CA ALA A 67 -17.26 -15.31 -16.22
C ALA A 67 -17.54 -16.50 -17.14
N HIS A 68 -16.52 -17.04 -17.77
CA HIS A 68 -16.63 -18.32 -18.49
C HIS A 68 -16.27 -19.45 -17.51
N PRO A 69 -17.24 -20.25 -17.05
CA PRO A 69 -16.94 -21.39 -16.20
C PRO A 69 -16.02 -22.34 -16.96
N ARG A 70 -14.87 -22.67 -16.36
CA ARG A 70 -13.97 -23.68 -16.91
C ARG A 70 -14.72 -25.01 -16.93
N ARG A 71 -14.96 -25.57 -18.12
CA ARG A 71 -15.45 -26.94 -18.25
C ARG A 71 -14.45 -27.88 -17.58
N LEU A 72 -14.89 -28.59 -16.55
CA LEU A 72 -14.13 -29.68 -15.97
C LEU A 72 -13.96 -30.76 -17.07
N PRO A 73 -12.74 -31.25 -17.32
CA PRO A 73 -12.54 -32.37 -18.23
C PRO A 73 -13.04 -33.62 -17.52
N GLY A 74 -14.31 -33.99 -17.74
CA GLY A 74 -14.87 -35.18 -17.09
C GLY A 74 -16.38 -35.39 -17.04
N SER A 75 -17.24 -34.49 -17.55
CA SER A 75 -18.63 -34.90 -17.82
C SER A 75 -18.67 -35.62 -19.18
N SER A 76 -18.10 -36.83 -19.18
CA SER A 76 -18.17 -37.75 -20.31
C SER A 76 -19.64 -38.10 -20.57
N ARG A 77 -19.94 -38.14 -21.86
CA ARG A 77 -20.99 -38.89 -22.54
C ARG A 77 -21.61 -40.00 -21.69
N ASP A 78 -22.93 -39.99 -21.59
CA ASP A 78 -23.75 -41.20 -21.47
C ASP A 78 -25.07 -40.97 -22.21
N GLY A 79 -25.36 -41.89 -23.15
CA GLY A 79 -26.69 -42.22 -23.69
C GLY A 79 -27.33 -41.26 -24.67
#